data_AF-A0A399XZB4-F1
#
_entry.id   AF-A0A399XZB4-F1
#
_cell.length_a   1.000
_cell.length_b   1.000
_cell.length_c   1.000
_cell.angle_alpha   90.00
_cell.angle_beta   90.00
_cell.angle_gamma   90.00
#
_symmetry.space_group_name_H-M   'P 1'
#
loop_
_entity.id
_entity.type
_entity.pdbx_description
1 polymer ?
#
loop_
_entity_poly.entity_id
_entity_poly.type
_entity_poly.pdbx_seq_one_letter_code
_entity_poly.pdbx_strand_id
1 'polypeptide(L)'
;MGAPALKIIANSRVTGLRITSLVAGLVLLAVGSSCRAPQDPGTVIKIGLIATFNGPLAYSGNAFSKGTQMYADEIKDAGGLFDGKTIEIVSCDTERQPQKEVTCVEKLVNKDKVTAIIADNSEGIRSPRAMQTLEKGKVPVMLPIQALPEDQMTPEKAPYLFGQASRHDDAITLINFLKNKRDQTRIGLLHATDLYGFEGHQQAMDAFAQAGLAPVAVESFAVGDTDMTIQAMRLRDSGATSVIVWGFGSDAARAVESMIRIGYRPQIAGPSALFMNTYRQLLQGNSNDTILTMPHAKGDAPVNMQEAMWIFRFFKRYGFNFFTINGKSAPDWPGLELAAYKTIRYLGIAMDRMRSTEGEDIRHLFESGQRFESLGSQVRWSQTSHLARTVPETETYIARFSDGHALFDWDDRAFLAGQWCQRDMEEEMTEARLNAAREDPGGVMNVVIVASRRCFDTYHDEYLAYMGPEKYNMLKDMMDMAISNPEMAARMAEGKGPDDPAMRPSPSPL
;
A
#
# COMPACT_ATOMS: atom_id res chain seq x y z
N MET A 1 -9.54 27.90 -66.40
CA MET A 1 -10.07 28.97 -67.27
C MET A 1 -10.97 29.83 -66.38
N GLY A 2 -10.92 31.16 -66.34
CA GLY A 2 -10.02 32.14 -66.94
C GLY A 2 -10.55 33.54 -66.57
N ALA A 3 -9.69 34.51 -66.21
CA ALA A 3 -10.13 35.83 -65.76
C ALA A 3 -10.30 36.81 -66.94
N PRO A 4 -11.35 37.64 -66.92
CA PRO A 4 -11.18 39.11 -66.87
C PRO A 4 -12.12 39.77 -65.82
N ALA A 5 -11.88 40.93 -65.20
CA ALA A 5 -11.07 42.14 -65.47
C ALA A 5 -11.73 43.25 -66.32
N LEU A 6 -12.18 44.33 -65.65
CA LEU A 6 -12.13 45.79 -65.99
C LEU A 6 -12.72 46.56 -64.76
N LYS A 7 -12.14 47.65 -64.21
CA LYS A 7 -12.13 49.09 -64.59
C LYS A 7 -13.55 49.69 -64.76
N ILE A 8 -13.88 50.94 -64.41
CA ILE A 8 -13.17 52.20 -64.01
C ILE A 8 -14.07 52.95 -62.96
N ILE A 9 -13.89 54.16 -62.37
CA ILE A 9 -13.07 55.40 -62.47
C ILE A 9 -12.76 55.84 -60.98
N ALA A 10 -11.60 56.32 -60.51
CA ALA A 10 -11.02 57.70 -60.52
C ALA A 10 -11.98 58.86 -60.10
N ASN A 11 -11.60 59.98 -59.45
CA ASN A 11 -10.30 60.46 -58.90
C ASN A 11 -10.49 61.71 -57.98
N SER A 12 -9.83 61.80 -56.80
CA SER A 12 -9.70 63.09 -56.06
C SER A 12 -8.54 63.14 -55.02
N ARG A 13 -7.36 63.43 -55.55
CA ARG A 13 -6.27 64.23 -54.92
C ARG A 13 -6.81 65.51 -54.22
N VAL A 14 -6.24 66.18 -53.21
CA VAL A 14 -5.09 66.02 -52.24
C VAL A 14 -5.63 66.61 -50.89
N THR A 15 -4.99 66.78 -49.70
CA THR A 15 -3.65 66.74 -49.07
C THR A 15 -3.89 66.50 -47.55
N GLY A 16 -2.97 66.13 -46.66
CA GLY A 16 -1.53 65.83 -46.73
C GLY A 16 -0.69 66.65 -45.74
N LEU A 17 -0.54 66.18 -44.48
CA LEU A 17 0.54 66.58 -43.55
C LEU A 17 0.77 65.49 -42.48
N ARG A 18 2.02 65.31 -42.03
CA ARG A 18 2.37 64.50 -40.85
C ARG A 18 2.85 65.43 -39.74
N ILE A 19 2.25 65.36 -38.56
CA ILE A 19 2.83 65.88 -37.31
C ILE A 19 2.66 64.81 -36.23
N THR A 20 3.73 64.57 -35.47
CA THR A 20 3.83 63.58 -34.39
C THR A 20 3.36 64.12 -33.05
N SER A 21 2.69 63.30 -32.23
CA SER A 21 2.80 63.37 -30.76
C SER A 21 2.23 62.12 -30.08
N LEU A 22 2.71 61.86 -28.86
CA LEU A 22 2.30 60.76 -27.97
C LEU A 22 0.91 61.01 -27.37
N VAL A 23 0.12 59.95 -27.16
CA VAL A 23 -0.44 59.54 -25.86
C VAL A 23 -0.54 58.00 -25.87
N ALA A 24 -0.28 57.33 -24.74
CA ALA A 24 -0.40 55.88 -24.62
C ALA A 24 -1.84 55.42 -24.33
N GLY A 25 -2.29 54.34 -24.97
CA GLY A 25 -3.54 53.64 -24.66
C GLY A 25 -3.27 52.16 -24.46
N LEU A 26 -3.53 51.65 -23.26
CA LEU A 26 -3.05 50.33 -22.84
C LEU A 26 -4.03 49.21 -23.25
N VAL A 27 -3.64 48.37 -24.21
CA VAL A 27 -4.31 47.09 -24.49
C VAL A 27 -3.25 46.01 -24.70
N LEU A 28 -2.88 45.29 -23.63
CA LEU A 28 -2.16 44.03 -23.74
C LEU A 28 -3.14 42.88 -23.48
N LEU A 29 -3.46 42.12 -24.53
CA LEU A 29 -4.10 40.81 -24.39
C LEU A 29 -3.06 39.82 -23.86
N ALA A 30 -3.11 39.55 -22.56
CA ALA A 30 -2.24 38.58 -21.91
C ALA A 30 -2.62 37.14 -22.31
N VAL A 31 -2.12 36.69 -23.46
CA VAL A 31 -2.14 35.27 -23.83
C VAL A 31 -1.21 34.55 -22.86
N GLY A 32 -1.80 33.84 -21.89
CA GLY A 32 -1.10 33.13 -20.82
C GLY A 32 -0.35 31.89 -21.30
N SER A 33 0.70 32.06 -22.10
CA SER A 33 1.65 30.99 -22.41
C SER A 33 2.50 30.69 -21.18
N SER A 34 2.13 29.63 -20.44
CA SER A 34 2.84 29.16 -19.26
C SER A 34 4.23 28.59 -19.60
N CYS A 35 5.20 29.48 -19.82
CA CYS A 35 6.62 29.14 -19.85
C CYS A 35 7.05 28.60 -18.48
N ARG A 36 6.98 27.28 -18.31
CA ARG A 36 7.60 26.57 -17.18
C ARG A 36 9.10 26.80 -17.29
N ALA A 37 9.65 27.62 -16.37
CA ALA A 37 11.09 27.82 -16.27
C ALA A 37 11.79 26.48 -15.97
N PRO A 38 13.04 26.26 -16.42
CA PRO A 38 13.83 25.13 -15.97
C PRO A 38 13.92 25.15 -14.44
N GLN A 39 13.58 24.04 -13.78
CA GLN A 39 13.81 23.93 -12.34
C GLN A 39 15.31 23.89 -12.06
N ASP A 40 15.73 24.63 -11.03
CA ASP A 40 17.09 24.60 -10.53
C ASP A 40 17.42 23.17 -10.02
N PRO A 41 18.55 22.56 -10.38
CA PRO A 41 18.97 21.26 -9.86
C PRO A 41 18.92 21.13 -8.32
N GLY A 42 19.06 22.23 -7.57
CA GLY A 42 18.88 22.26 -6.11
C GLY A 42 17.44 22.09 -5.61
N THR A 43 16.45 22.05 -6.51
CA THR A 43 15.01 21.93 -6.22
C THR A 43 14.41 20.55 -6.55
N VAL A 44 15.23 19.56 -6.91
CA VAL A 44 14.76 18.18 -7.17
C VAL A 44 15.43 17.19 -6.21
N ILE A 45 14.61 16.51 -5.42
CA ILE A 45 15.00 15.43 -4.51
C ILE A 45 14.79 14.11 -5.23
N LYS A 46 15.86 13.32 -5.40
CA LYS A 46 15.77 11.99 -6.01
C LYS A 46 15.54 10.92 -4.96
N ILE A 47 14.48 10.14 -5.14
CA ILE A 47 14.18 8.96 -4.32
C ILE A 47 14.34 7.72 -5.20
N GLY A 48 15.22 6.81 -4.79
CA GLY A 48 15.42 5.55 -5.52
C GLY A 48 14.28 4.58 -5.27
N LEU A 49 13.82 3.88 -6.30
CA LEU A 49 12.87 2.77 -6.17
C LEU A 49 13.51 1.46 -6.64
N ILE A 50 13.81 0.57 -5.70
CA ILE A 50 14.29 -0.79 -5.99
C ILE A 50 13.08 -1.73 -5.93
N ALA A 51 12.67 -2.30 -7.07
CA ALA A 51 11.54 -3.22 -7.08
C ALA A 51 11.60 -4.23 -8.23
N THR A 52 10.78 -5.27 -8.14
CA THR A 52 10.62 -6.26 -9.22
C THR A 52 9.58 -5.78 -10.23
N PHE A 53 9.99 -5.48 -11.47
CA PHE A 53 9.10 -5.05 -12.56
C PHE A 53 8.76 -6.15 -13.57
N ASN A 54 9.48 -7.28 -13.52
CA ASN A 54 9.35 -8.39 -14.47
C ASN A 54 9.03 -9.73 -13.78
N GLY A 55 8.43 -10.66 -14.52
CA GLY A 55 8.10 -12.01 -14.03
C GLY A 55 6.90 -12.05 -13.05
N PRO A 56 6.73 -13.16 -12.29
CA PRO A 56 5.55 -13.38 -11.46
C PRO A 56 5.28 -12.34 -10.36
N LEU A 57 6.31 -11.59 -9.96
CA LEU A 57 6.21 -10.54 -8.94
C LEU A 57 6.17 -9.11 -9.52
N ALA A 58 6.02 -8.94 -10.84
CA ALA A 58 5.91 -7.64 -11.51
C ALA A 58 4.79 -6.74 -10.95
N TYR A 59 3.78 -7.31 -10.28
CA TYR A 59 2.77 -6.56 -9.53
C TYR A 59 3.41 -5.60 -8.50
N SER A 60 4.48 -6.04 -7.84
CA SER A 60 5.22 -5.30 -6.81
C SER A 60 5.74 -3.96 -7.33
N GLY A 61 6.60 -3.97 -8.37
CA GLY A 61 7.16 -2.75 -8.94
C GLY A 61 6.12 -1.82 -9.55
N ASN A 62 5.05 -2.38 -10.14
CA ASN A 62 3.92 -1.59 -10.63
C ASN A 62 3.19 -0.86 -9.49
N ALA A 63 2.85 -1.57 -8.41
CA ALA A 63 2.19 -1.00 -7.25
C ALA A 63 3.08 0.07 -6.58
N PHE A 64 4.31 -0.27 -6.25
CA PHE A 64 5.23 0.65 -5.57
C PHE A 64 5.49 1.91 -6.40
N SER A 65 5.56 1.79 -7.73
CA SER A 65 5.66 2.95 -8.63
C SER A 65 4.42 3.84 -8.59
N LYS A 66 3.20 3.28 -8.64
CA LYS A 66 1.98 4.09 -8.51
C LYS A 66 1.90 4.80 -7.16
N GLY A 67 2.14 4.08 -6.06
CA GLY A 67 2.07 4.64 -4.70
C GLY A 67 3.08 5.77 -4.47
N THR A 68 4.34 5.56 -4.87
CA THR A 68 5.40 6.59 -4.75
C THR A 68 5.19 7.77 -5.68
N GLN A 69 4.83 7.53 -6.96
CA GLN A 69 4.58 8.59 -7.94
C GLN A 69 3.35 9.43 -7.56
N MET A 70 2.30 8.84 -6.99
CA MET A 70 1.13 9.58 -6.54
C MET A 70 1.49 10.64 -5.50
N TYR A 71 2.30 10.28 -4.49
CA TYR A 71 2.80 11.24 -3.50
C TYR A 71 3.73 12.29 -4.11
N ALA A 72 4.66 11.87 -4.98
CA ALA A 72 5.58 12.81 -5.65
C ALA A 72 4.83 13.88 -6.46
N ASP A 73 3.74 13.50 -7.13
CA ASP A 73 2.87 14.43 -7.85
C ASP A 73 1.99 15.27 -6.92
N GLU A 74 1.38 14.69 -5.88
CA GLU A 74 0.59 15.46 -4.89
C GLU A 74 1.44 16.53 -4.19
N ILE A 75 2.70 16.21 -3.83
CA ILE A 75 3.67 17.18 -3.29
C ILE A 75 4.06 18.25 -4.31
N LYS A 76 4.38 17.86 -5.54
CA LYS A 76 4.73 18.80 -6.61
C LYS A 76 3.57 19.77 -6.91
N ASP A 77 2.33 19.30 -6.91
CA ASP A 77 1.15 20.12 -7.14
C ASP A 77 0.77 20.96 -5.89
N ALA A 78 1.15 20.53 -4.68
CA ALA A 78 1.03 21.30 -3.43
C ALA A 78 2.10 22.40 -3.23
N GLY A 79 3.05 22.53 -4.17
CA GLY A 79 4.12 23.54 -4.20
C GLY A 79 5.53 23.02 -3.87
N GLY A 80 5.68 21.70 -3.64
CA GLY A 80 6.91 21.07 -3.18
C GLY A 80 6.98 20.88 -1.65
N LEU A 81 8.02 20.18 -1.22
CA LEU A 81 8.53 20.18 0.15
C LEU A 81 9.21 21.53 0.46
N PHE A 82 9.92 21.62 1.58
CA PHE A 82 10.64 22.80 2.04
C PHE A 82 11.46 23.46 0.91
N ASP A 83 11.35 24.79 0.85
CA ASP A 83 11.98 25.65 -0.14
C ASP A 83 11.63 25.29 -1.61
N GLY A 84 10.45 24.69 -1.82
CA GLY A 84 9.89 24.36 -3.13
C GLY A 84 10.43 23.07 -3.75
N LYS A 85 11.06 22.20 -2.95
CA LYS A 85 11.72 20.99 -3.45
C LYS A 85 10.72 19.94 -3.92
N THR A 86 10.80 19.57 -5.19
CA THR A 86 9.98 18.53 -5.83
C THR A 86 10.65 17.16 -5.77
N ILE A 87 9.89 16.06 -5.94
CA ILE A 87 10.39 14.68 -5.86
C ILE A 87 10.48 14.05 -7.25
N GLU A 88 11.60 13.40 -7.56
CA GLU A 88 11.83 12.55 -8.73
C GLU A 88 12.02 11.08 -8.28
N ILE A 89 11.25 10.14 -8.85
CA ILE A 89 11.40 8.71 -8.59
C ILE A 89 12.38 8.09 -9.59
N VAL A 90 13.47 7.50 -9.09
CA VAL A 90 14.52 6.88 -9.90
C VAL A 90 14.48 5.36 -9.72
N SER A 91 13.76 4.67 -10.61
CA SER A 91 13.57 3.22 -10.51
C SER A 91 14.80 2.40 -10.93
N CYS A 92 14.89 1.19 -10.39
CA CYS A 92 15.84 0.15 -10.76
C CYS A 92 15.17 -1.23 -10.61
N ASP A 93 15.11 -2.01 -11.70
CA ASP A 93 14.51 -3.35 -11.69
C ASP A 93 15.49 -4.39 -11.14
N THR A 94 15.00 -5.19 -10.20
CA THR A 94 15.75 -6.28 -9.59
C THR A 94 15.56 -7.61 -10.32
N GLU A 95 14.48 -7.77 -11.08
CA GLU A 95 14.03 -9.07 -11.61
C GLU A 95 14.00 -10.18 -10.53
N ARG A 96 13.70 -9.82 -9.26
CA ARG A 96 13.79 -10.67 -8.05
C ARG A 96 15.17 -11.36 -7.86
N GLN A 97 16.25 -10.74 -8.33
CA GLN A 97 17.62 -11.25 -8.16
C GLN A 97 18.38 -10.43 -7.10
N PRO A 98 18.78 -11.01 -5.95
CA PRO A 98 19.53 -10.32 -4.90
C PRO A 98 20.83 -9.67 -5.40
N GLN A 99 21.49 -10.23 -6.41
CA GLN A 99 22.69 -9.65 -7.01
C GLN A 99 22.39 -8.34 -7.77
N LYS A 100 21.19 -8.21 -8.36
CA LYS A 100 20.75 -6.98 -9.02
C LYS A 100 20.37 -5.90 -8.02
N GLU A 101 19.83 -6.25 -6.85
CA GLU A 101 19.61 -5.30 -5.75
C GLU A 101 20.91 -4.63 -5.29
N VAL A 102 22.01 -5.38 -5.16
CA VAL A 102 23.34 -4.79 -4.85
C VAL A 102 23.76 -3.80 -5.93
N THR A 103 23.60 -4.15 -7.21
CA THR A 103 23.90 -3.25 -8.33
C THR A 103 22.97 -2.04 -8.38
N CYS A 104 21.71 -2.18 -8.00
CA CYS A 104 20.75 -1.07 -7.88
C CYS A 104 21.12 -0.12 -6.74
N VAL A 105 21.48 -0.63 -5.55
CA VAL A 105 22.02 0.19 -4.46
C VAL A 105 23.26 0.95 -4.92
N GLU A 106 24.23 0.27 -5.54
CA GLU A 106 25.44 0.92 -6.06
C GLU A 106 25.16 1.98 -7.13
N LYS A 107 24.23 1.73 -8.05
CA LYS A 107 23.78 2.70 -9.07
C LYS A 107 23.15 3.93 -8.40
N LEU A 108 22.15 3.72 -7.55
CA LEU A 108 21.34 4.79 -6.96
C LEU A 108 22.16 5.68 -6.03
N VAL A 109 23.01 5.09 -5.19
CA VAL A 109 23.90 5.83 -4.27
C VAL A 109 25.09 6.47 -4.99
N ASN A 110 25.82 5.73 -5.83
CA ASN A 110 27.08 6.24 -6.37
C ASN A 110 26.91 7.09 -7.63
N LYS A 111 25.97 6.74 -8.51
CA LYS A 111 25.77 7.41 -9.81
C LYS A 111 24.59 8.39 -9.79
N ASP A 112 23.40 7.93 -9.42
CA ASP A 112 22.18 8.73 -9.61
C ASP A 112 21.96 9.76 -8.49
N LYS A 113 22.66 9.59 -7.36
CA LYS A 113 22.70 10.46 -6.18
C LYS A 113 21.32 10.67 -5.54
N VAL A 114 20.68 9.56 -5.16
CA VAL A 114 19.41 9.60 -4.43
C VAL A 114 19.61 9.98 -2.96
N THR A 115 18.66 10.73 -2.40
CA THR A 115 18.59 11.11 -0.97
C THR A 115 18.20 9.92 -0.10
N ALA A 116 17.28 9.09 -0.58
CA ALA A 116 16.80 7.89 0.10
C ALA A 116 16.38 6.85 -0.95
N ILE A 117 16.21 5.61 -0.52
CA ILE A 117 15.72 4.49 -1.33
C ILE A 117 14.43 3.95 -0.69
N ILE A 118 13.51 3.48 -1.53
CA ILE A 118 12.38 2.65 -1.16
C ILE A 118 12.57 1.31 -1.87
N ALA A 119 12.45 0.20 -1.16
CA ALA A 119 12.66 -1.13 -1.75
C ALA A 119 11.51 -2.10 -1.45
N ASP A 120 11.15 -2.94 -2.43
CA ASP A 120 10.09 -3.96 -2.29
C ASP A 120 10.49 -5.20 -1.49
N ASN A 121 11.80 -5.44 -1.41
CA ASN A 121 12.42 -6.44 -0.54
C ASN A 121 13.86 -6.01 -0.22
N SER A 122 14.54 -6.78 0.62
CA SER A 122 15.84 -6.42 1.20
C SER A 122 16.90 -7.52 1.12
N GLU A 123 16.68 -8.55 0.30
CA GLU A 123 17.47 -9.80 0.31
C GLU A 123 18.92 -9.59 -0.12
N GLY A 124 19.16 -8.83 -1.19
CA GLY A 124 20.47 -8.39 -1.64
C GLY A 124 20.95 -7.11 -0.95
N ILE A 125 20.03 -6.25 -0.52
CA ILE A 125 20.32 -5.00 0.23
C ILE A 125 21.03 -5.32 1.56
N ARG A 126 20.64 -6.42 2.23
CA ARG A 126 21.30 -7.00 3.40
C ARG A 126 22.76 -7.43 3.18
N SER A 127 23.24 -7.55 1.94
CA SER A 127 24.62 -7.98 1.69
C SER A 127 25.65 -6.96 2.23
N PRO A 128 26.81 -7.40 2.77
CA PRO A 128 27.82 -6.48 3.31
C PRO A 128 28.32 -5.42 2.31
N ARG A 129 28.22 -5.70 1.00
CA ARG A 129 28.58 -4.77 -0.08
C ARG A 129 27.52 -3.67 -0.26
N ALA A 130 26.23 -4.02 -0.23
CA ALA A 130 25.14 -3.05 -0.29
C ALA A 130 25.07 -2.22 1.00
N MET A 131 25.11 -2.86 2.17
CA MET A 131 25.16 -2.20 3.48
C MET A 131 26.29 -1.17 3.58
N GLN A 132 27.54 -1.56 3.28
CA GLN A 132 28.67 -0.64 3.29
C GLN A 132 28.52 0.51 2.27
N THR A 133 27.81 0.30 1.16
CA THR A 133 27.53 1.37 0.18
C THR A 133 26.52 2.37 0.73
N LEU A 134 25.46 1.90 1.40
CA LEU A 134 24.46 2.74 2.06
C LEU A 134 25.08 3.55 3.20
N GLU A 135 25.89 2.91 4.05
CA GLU A 135 26.62 3.56 5.16
C GLU A 135 27.59 4.64 4.66
N LYS A 136 28.39 4.35 3.63
CA LYS A 136 29.32 5.33 3.04
C LYS A 136 28.60 6.47 2.33
N GLY A 137 27.47 6.19 1.69
CA GLY A 137 26.62 7.19 1.05
C GLY A 137 25.72 7.96 2.02
N LYS A 138 25.58 7.47 3.26
CA LYS A 138 24.61 7.93 4.27
C LYS A 138 23.15 7.89 3.76
N VAL A 139 22.79 6.90 2.94
CA VAL A 139 21.48 6.82 2.26
C VAL A 139 20.53 5.87 2.99
N PRO A 140 19.43 6.35 3.61
CA PRO A 140 18.43 5.48 4.22
C PRO A 140 17.60 4.72 3.17
N VAL A 141 17.27 3.47 3.50
CA VAL A 141 16.39 2.57 2.75
C VAL A 141 15.14 2.33 3.58
N MET A 142 13.99 2.69 3.02
CA MET A 142 12.68 2.34 3.59
C MET A 142 12.12 1.07 2.96
N LEU A 143 11.50 0.25 3.78
CA LEU A 143 10.93 -1.06 3.42
C LEU A 143 9.43 -1.03 3.77
N PRO A 144 8.55 -0.70 2.80
CA PRO A 144 7.09 -0.63 3.00
C PRO A 144 6.50 -1.98 3.41
N ILE A 145 7.03 -3.05 2.81
CA ILE A 145 6.88 -4.42 3.25
C ILE A 145 8.26 -4.85 3.71
N GLN A 146 8.41 -5.26 4.96
CA GLN A 146 9.67 -5.81 5.45
C GLN A 146 9.68 -7.34 5.34
N ALA A 147 10.81 -7.88 4.89
CA ALA A 147 11.13 -9.30 4.88
C ALA A 147 11.87 -9.78 6.15
N LEU A 148 12.76 -8.98 6.75
CA LEU A 148 13.73 -9.37 7.81
C LEU A 148 13.15 -9.51 9.25
N PRO A 149 13.89 -10.14 10.19
CA PRO A 149 13.51 -10.24 11.59
C PRO A 149 13.76 -8.93 12.36
N GLU A 150 13.00 -8.69 13.45
CA GLU A 150 13.14 -7.49 14.29
C GLU A 150 14.53 -7.39 14.93
N ASP A 151 15.16 -8.52 15.29
CA ASP A 151 16.52 -8.51 15.86
C ASP A 151 17.62 -8.10 14.86
N GLN A 152 17.37 -8.21 13.54
CA GLN A 152 18.29 -7.74 12.50
C GLN A 152 18.09 -6.27 12.15
N MET A 153 16.96 -5.68 12.54
CA MET A 153 16.55 -4.32 12.20
C MET A 153 16.86 -3.36 13.33
N THR A 154 18.14 -3.22 13.65
CA THR A 154 18.65 -2.36 14.72
C THR A 154 19.68 -1.34 14.19
N PRO A 155 19.92 -0.22 14.89
CA PRO A 155 20.95 0.75 14.51
C PRO A 155 22.39 0.19 14.37
N GLU A 156 22.67 -0.97 14.97
CA GLU A 156 23.96 -1.66 14.94
C GLU A 156 24.11 -2.54 13.69
N LYS A 157 23.13 -3.40 13.41
CA LYS A 157 23.17 -4.36 12.29
C LYS A 157 22.69 -3.78 10.97
N ALA A 158 21.80 -2.79 11.04
CA ALA A 158 21.05 -2.25 9.92
C ALA A 158 20.94 -0.70 9.99
N PRO A 159 22.05 0.04 10.16
CA PRO A 159 22.08 1.48 10.49
C PRO A 159 21.31 2.41 9.54
N TYR A 160 20.98 1.95 8.34
CA TYR A 160 20.27 2.72 7.32
C TYR A 160 19.01 2.03 6.76
N LEU A 161 18.60 0.86 7.27
CA LEU A 161 17.38 0.17 6.79
C LEU A 161 16.26 0.35 7.81
N PHE A 162 15.08 0.80 7.35
CA PHE A 162 13.89 1.08 8.17
C PHE A 162 12.66 0.38 7.59
N GLY A 163 11.94 -0.41 8.41
CA GLY A 163 10.70 -1.10 8.02
C GLY A 163 9.45 -0.41 8.55
N GLN A 164 8.34 -0.48 7.80
CA GLN A 164 7.05 0.12 8.22
C GLN A 164 6.28 -0.66 9.29
N ALA A 165 6.57 -1.95 9.50
CA ALA A 165 5.88 -2.80 10.48
C ALA A 165 6.75 -3.98 10.91
N SER A 166 6.42 -4.59 12.05
CA SER A 166 6.89 -5.92 12.45
C SER A 166 5.86 -7.00 12.10
N ARG A 167 6.29 -8.27 12.08
CA ARG A 167 5.44 -9.46 11.87
C ARG A 167 5.67 -10.53 12.95
N HIS A 168 6.33 -10.16 14.06
CA HIS A 168 6.78 -11.09 15.11
C HIS A 168 5.68 -12.07 15.57
N ASP A 169 4.45 -11.58 15.67
CA ASP A 169 3.33 -12.34 16.21
C ASP A 169 2.63 -13.26 15.17
N ASP A 170 2.96 -13.21 13.86
CA ASP A 170 2.27 -14.02 12.83
C ASP A 170 2.25 -15.52 13.21
N ALA A 171 3.43 -16.09 13.46
CA ALA A 171 3.57 -17.50 13.82
C ALA A 171 2.93 -17.84 15.18
N ILE A 172 3.12 -16.96 16.17
CA ILE A 172 2.63 -17.13 17.55
C ILE A 172 1.11 -17.09 17.58
N THR A 173 0.49 -16.17 16.85
CA THR A 173 -0.97 -16.03 16.74
C THR A 173 -1.58 -17.21 15.98
N LEU A 174 -1.00 -17.65 14.86
CA LEU A 174 -1.48 -18.83 14.12
C LEU A 174 -1.45 -20.11 14.98
N ILE A 175 -0.32 -20.40 15.62
CA ILE A 175 -0.14 -21.65 16.38
C ILE A 175 -0.99 -21.64 17.65
N ASN A 176 -1.09 -20.51 18.36
CA ASN A 176 -1.99 -20.40 19.51
C ASN A 176 -3.47 -20.44 19.13
N PHE A 177 -3.88 -19.88 18.00
CA PHE A 177 -5.26 -20.00 17.51
C PHE A 177 -5.59 -21.46 17.14
N LEU A 178 -4.75 -22.09 16.31
CA LEU A 178 -4.91 -23.49 15.92
C LEU A 178 -5.00 -24.41 17.15
N LYS A 179 -4.09 -24.26 18.11
CA LYS A 179 -4.05 -25.04 19.34
C LYS A 179 -5.25 -24.78 20.27
N ASN A 180 -5.50 -23.52 20.61
CA ASN A 180 -6.36 -23.15 21.76
C ASN A 180 -7.80 -22.76 21.36
N LYS A 181 -8.08 -22.52 20.07
CA LYS A 181 -9.41 -22.16 19.55
C LYS A 181 -9.98 -23.18 18.56
N ARG A 182 -9.14 -24.07 18.00
CA ARG A 182 -9.53 -25.06 16.97
C ARG A 182 -9.08 -26.50 17.30
N ASP A 183 -8.54 -26.74 18.49
CA ASP A 183 -8.05 -28.04 19.00
C ASP A 183 -7.03 -28.76 18.08
N GLN A 184 -6.33 -28.01 17.23
CA GLN A 184 -5.35 -28.55 16.28
C GLN A 184 -3.96 -28.61 16.94
N THR A 185 -3.53 -29.80 17.33
CA THR A 185 -2.19 -30.08 17.86
C THR A 185 -1.27 -30.80 16.87
N ARG A 186 -1.82 -31.50 15.87
CA ARG A 186 -1.05 -32.11 14.76
C ARG A 186 -0.93 -31.12 13.60
N ILE A 187 -0.09 -30.11 13.80
CA ILE A 187 0.16 -29.06 12.82
C ILE A 187 1.39 -29.43 11.98
N GLY A 188 1.27 -29.39 10.65
CA GLY A 188 2.40 -29.44 9.72
C GLY A 188 2.86 -28.05 9.29
N LEU A 189 4.09 -27.93 8.80
CA LEU A 189 4.63 -26.69 8.23
C LEU A 189 5.12 -26.94 6.80
N LEU A 190 4.74 -26.06 5.87
CA LEU A 190 5.19 -26.07 4.48
C LEU A 190 5.63 -24.66 4.08
N HIS A 191 6.92 -24.45 3.84
CA HIS A 191 7.47 -23.10 3.63
C HIS A 191 8.25 -22.94 2.32
N ALA A 192 8.29 -21.71 1.79
CA ALA A 192 9.17 -21.39 0.66
C ALA A 192 10.65 -21.49 1.05
N THR A 193 11.53 -21.76 0.08
CA THR A 193 12.99 -21.74 0.29
C THR A 193 13.64 -20.36 0.07
N ASP A 194 12.87 -19.32 -0.23
CA ASP A 194 13.38 -17.95 -0.27
C ASP A 194 13.49 -17.36 1.16
N LEU A 195 14.02 -16.14 1.26
CA LEU A 195 14.20 -15.46 2.54
C LEU A 195 12.90 -15.41 3.38
N TYR A 196 11.76 -15.15 2.74
CA TYR A 196 10.49 -15.02 3.45
C TYR A 196 10.01 -16.34 4.05
N GLY A 197 10.10 -17.44 3.29
CA GLY A 197 9.76 -18.76 3.80
C GLY A 197 10.78 -19.30 4.81
N PHE A 198 12.07 -18.99 4.66
CA PHE A 198 13.11 -19.36 5.63
C PHE A 198 12.91 -18.68 7.00
N GLU A 199 12.69 -17.36 7.01
CA GLU A 199 12.42 -16.64 8.26
C GLU A 199 11.08 -17.03 8.87
N GLY A 200 10.07 -17.29 8.03
CA GLY A 200 8.79 -17.85 8.46
C GLY A 200 8.91 -19.20 9.13
N HIS A 201 9.78 -20.07 8.61
CA HIS A 201 10.14 -21.33 9.26
C HIS A 201 10.79 -21.10 10.64
N GLN A 202 11.73 -20.17 10.78
CA GLN A 202 12.33 -19.86 12.09
C GLN A 202 11.27 -19.37 13.10
N GLN A 203 10.45 -18.40 12.70
CA GLN A 203 9.35 -17.88 13.53
C GLN A 203 8.34 -18.98 13.92
N ALA A 204 8.00 -19.87 12.99
CA ALA A 204 7.13 -21.02 13.27
C ALA A 204 7.75 -21.99 14.28
N MET A 205 9.04 -22.32 14.16
CA MET A 205 9.72 -23.23 15.10
C MET A 205 9.81 -22.64 16.51
N ASP A 206 10.11 -21.35 16.64
CA ASP A 206 10.13 -20.66 17.94
C ASP A 206 8.71 -20.57 18.55
N ALA A 207 7.70 -20.29 17.75
CA ALA A 207 6.30 -20.27 18.17
C ALA A 207 5.77 -21.65 18.58
N PHE A 208 6.18 -22.73 17.89
CA PHE A 208 5.90 -24.11 18.30
C PHE A 208 6.49 -24.40 19.69
N ALA A 209 7.77 -24.07 19.90
CA ALA A 209 8.45 -24.27 21.19
C ALA A 209 7.77 -23.48 22.32
N GLN A 210 7.42 -22.21 22.10
CA GLN A 210 6.67 -21.38 23.05
C GLN A 210 5.27 -21.96 23.35
N ALA A 211 4.59 -22.51 22.35
CA ALA A 211 3.29 -23.16 22.51
C ALA A 211 3.37 -24.55 23.19
N GLY A 212 4.56 -25.09 23.47
CA GLY A 212 4.75 -26.44 24.00
C GLY A 212 4.35 -27.52 23.00
N LEU A 213 4.55 -27.27 21.71
CA LEU A 213 4.25 -28.15 20.59
C LEU A 213 5.50 -28.40 19.73
N ALA A 214 5.40 -29.34 18.81
CA ALA A 214 6.33 -29.52 17.70
C ALA A 214 5.52 -29.78 16.42
N PRO A 215 5.98 -29.35 15.24
CA PRO A 215 5.33 -29.70 13.98
C PRO A 215 5.46 -31.21 13.73
N VAL A 216 4.40 -31.86 13.25
CA VAL A 216 4.43 -33.30 12.95
C VAL A 216 5.16 -33.62 11.65
N ALA A 217 5.30 -32.63 10.76
CA ALA A 217 6.22 -32.62 9.63
C ALA A 217 6.58 -31.18 9.25
N VAL A 218 7.78 -30.99 8.71
CA VAL A 218 8.26 -29.75 8.11
C VAL A 218 8.76 -30.06 6.71
N GLU A 219 8.16 -29.42 5.71
CA GLU A 219 8.51 -29.58 4.29
C GLU A 219 8.74 -28.20 3.65
N SER A 220 9.37 -28.17 2.47
CA SER A 220 9.62 -26.93 1.74
C SER A 220 9.49 -27.05 0.22
N PHE A 221 9.28 -25.91 -0.43
CA PHE A 221 9.12 -25.77 -1.88
C PHE A 221 9.93 -24.57 -2.40
N ALA A 222 10.43 -24.63 -3.63
CA ALA A 222 11.10 -23.52 -4.28
C ALA A 222 10.08 -22.52 -4.84
N VAL A 223 10.44 -21.23 -4.86
CA VAL A 223 9.60 -20.20 -5.51
C VAL A 223 9.56 -20.48 -7.02
N GLY A 224 8.34 -20.60 -7.55
CA GLY A 224 8.07 -21.03 -8.92
C GLY A 224 7.76 -22.52 -9.08
N ASP A 225 7.85 -23.35 -8.04
CA ASP A 225 7.46 -24.76 -8.10
C ASP A 225 5.99 -24.92 -8.55
N THR A 226 5.75 -25.87 -9.46
CA THR A 226 4.43 -26.11 -10.06
C THR A 226 3.71 -27.33 -9.51
N ASP A 227 4.40 -28.19 -8.75
CA ASP A 227 3.84 -29.36 -8.09
C ASP A 227 4.56 -29.63 -6.76
N MET A 228 3.79 -29.69 -5.68
CA MET A 228 4.27 -30.00 -4.31
C MET A 228 3.71 -31.34 -3.82
N THR A 229 3.32 -32.25 -4.74
CA THR A 229 2.67 -33.53 -4.42
C THR A 229 3.49 -34.40 -3.45
N ILE A 230 4.82 -34.40 -3.53
CA ILE A 230 5.68 -35.19 -2.64
C ILE A 230 5.63 -34.64 -1.20
N GLN A 231 5.76 -33.33 -1.04
CA GLN A 231 5.63 -32.64 0.24
C GLN A 231 4.22 -32.85 0.83
N ALA A 232 3.18 -32.71 0.01
CA ALA A 232 1.80 -32.96 0.39
C ALA A 232 1.57 -34.41 0.87
N MET A 233 2.18 -35.41 0.22
CA MET A 233 2.12 -36.80 0.69
C MET A 233 2.78 -36.96 2.07
N ARG A 234 3.96 -36.36 2.30
CA ARG A 234 4.64 -36.43 3.62
C ARG A 234 3.86 -35.72 4.73
N LEU A 235 3.25 -34.58 4.43
CA LEU A 235 2.37 -33.85 5.36
C LEU A 235 1.12 -34.68 5.71
N ARG A 236 0.51 -35.35 4.72
CA ARG A 236 -0.58 -36.31 4.94
C ARG A 236 -0.13 -37.50 5.79
N ASP A 237 1.00 -38.11 5.44
CA ASP A 237 1.46 -39.38 6.01
C ASP A 237 2.05 -39.24 7.43
N SER A 238 2.42 -38.02 7.84
CA SER A 238 2.71 -37.66 9.24
C SER A 238 1.45 -37.45 10.11
N GLY A 239 0.26 -37.45 9.50
CA GLY A 239 -1.02 -37.28 10.21
C GLY A 239 -1.37 -35.85 10.59
N ALA A 240 -0.79 -34.84 9.92
CA ALA A 240 -1.11 -33.43 10.13
C ALA A 240 -2.58 -33.15 9.76
N THR A 241 -3.33 -32.57 10.70
CA THR A 241 -4.74 -32.16 10.49
C THR A 241 -4.89 -30.68 10.16
N SER A 242 -3.89 -29.86 10.48
CA SER A 242 -3.71 -28.52 9.94
C SER A 242 -2.32 -28.37 9.32
N VAL A 243 -2.18 -27.47 8.34
CA VAL A 243 -0.87 -27.14 7.76
C VAL A 243 -0.73 -25.63 7.67
N ILE A 244 0.36 -25.10 8.24
CA ILE A 244 0.79 -23.71 8.05
C ILE A 244 1.56 -23.66 6.72
N VAL A 245 1.03 -22.92 5.74
CA VAL A 245 1.65 -22.69 4.43
C VAL A 245 2.28 -21.30 4.44
N TRP A 246 3.62 -21.24 4.48
CA TRP A 246 4.38 -19.99 4.57
C TRP A 246 5.01 -19.63 3.22
N GLY A 247 4.28 -18.82 2.44
CA GLY A 247 4.72 -18.34 1.14
C GLY A 247 3.75 -17.32 0.55
N PHE A 248 4.04 -16.84 -0.66
CA PHE A 248 3.24 -15.81 -1.33
C PHE A 248 2.18 -16.41 -2.25
N GLY A 249 0.99 -15.80 -2.25
CA GLY A 249 -0.01 -15.84 -3.34
C GLY A 249 -0.08 -17.13 -4.15
N SER A 250 0.55 -17.12 -5.34
CA SER A 250 0.44 -18.20 -6.32
C SER A 250 1.13 -19.50 -5.92
N ASP A 251 2.25 -19.43 -5.19
CA ASP A 251 3.04 -20.57 -4.78
C ASP A 251 2.37 -21.29 -3.61
N ALA A 252 1.86 -20.51 -2.65
CA ALA A 252 1.02 -21.03 -1.58
C ALA A 252 -0.27 -21.68 -2.11
N ALA A 253 -0.89 -21.12 -3.15
CA ALA A 253 -2.03 -21.76 -3.81
C ALA A 253 -1.66 -23.10 -4.46
N ARG A 254 -0.58 -23.18 -5.26
CA ARG A 254 -0.13 -24.43 -5.88
C ARG A 254 0.25 -25.52 -4.87
N ALA A 255 0.77 -25.12 -3.71
CA ALA A 255 1.00 -26.02 -2.59
C ALA A 255 -0.31 -26.64 -2.06
N VAL A 256 -1.34 -25.83 -1.83
CA VAL A 256 -2.67 -26.28 -1.37
C VAL A 256 -3.40 -27.10 -2.46
N GLU A 257 -3.32 -26.69 -3.73
CA GLU A 257 -3.81 -27.47 -4.87
C GLU A 257 -3.19 -28.87 -4.90
N SER A 258 -1.88 -28.98 -4.61
CA SER A 258 -1.17 -30.26 -4.60
C SER A 258 -1.61 -31.19 -3.46
N MET A 259 -2.01 -30.64 -2.31
CA MET A 259 -2.68 -31.41 -1.25
C MET A 259 -4.05 -31.91 -1.71
N ILE A 260 -4.86 -31.01 -2.29
CA ILE A 260 -6.19 -31.33 -2.83
C ILE A 260 -6.12 -32.42 -3.91
N ARG A 261 -5.08 -32.35 -4.78
CA ARG A 261 -4.79 -33.30 -5.87
C ARG A 261 -4.69 -34.75 -5.40
N ILE A 262 -4.12 -34.98 -4.20
CA ILE A 262 -3.96 -36.30 -3.58
C ILE A 262 -5.09 -36.65 -2.59
N GLY A 263 -6.17 -35.88 -2.57
CA GLY A 263 -7.29 -36.05 -1.63
C GLY A 263 -6.99 -35.60 -0.19
N TYR A 264 -5.87 -34.94 0.06
CA TYR A 264 -5.50 -34.43 1.38
C TYR A 264 -6.06 -33.02 1.56
N ARG A 265 -6.92 -32.84 2.57
CA ARG A 265 -7.58 -31.55 2.87
C ARG A 265 -7.45 -31.23 4.37
N PRO A 266 -6.25 -30.83 4.84
CA PRO A 266 -6.07 -30.32 6.20
C PRO A 266 -6.68 -28.91 6.33
N GLN A 267 -6.86 -28.45 7.56
CA GLN A 267 -7.13 -27.04 7.85
C GLN A 267 -5.90 -26.21 7.45
N ILE A 268 -6.00 -25.46 6.35
CA ILE A 268 -4.92 -24.56 5.92
C ILE A 268 -4.88 -23.34 6.84
N ALA A 269 -3.66 -22.91 7.17
CA ALA A 269 -3.34 -21.68 7.89
C ALA A 269 -2.13 -20.99 7.24
N GLY A 270 -1.92 -19.70 7.47
CA GLY A 270 -0.69 -19.04 7.03
C GLY A 270 -0.61 -17.55 7.35
N PRO A 271 0.52 -16.91 7.07
CA PRO A 271 0.72 -15.48 7.34
C PRO A 271 -0.11 -14.60 6.40
N SER A 272 -0.11 -13.29 6.67
CA SER A 272 -0.78 -12.25 5.87
C SER A 272 -0.48 -12.27 4.37
N ALA A 273 0.62 -12.88 3.91
CA ALA A 273 0.91 -13.10 2.49
C ALA A 273 -0.13 -13.97 1.74
N LEU A 274 -0.94 -14.77 2.45
CA LEU A 274 -2.08 -15.48 1.84
C LEU A 274 -3.22 -14.54 1.43
N PHE A 275 -3.26 -13.30 1.92
CA PHE A 275 -4.24 -12.28 1.51
C PHE A 275 -4.06 -11.83 0.05
N MET A 276 -2.90 -12.06 -0.58
CA MET A 276 -2.66 -11.72 -1.99
C MET A 276 -3.72 -12.38 -2.89
N ASN A 277 -4.40 -11.59 -3.72
CA ASN A 277 -5.59 -12.02 -4.47
C ASN A 277 -5.34 -13.28 -5.33
N THR A 278 -4.12 -13.45 -5.84
CA THR A 278 -3.69 -14.64 -6.62
C THR A 278 -3.87 -15.97 -5.86
N TYR A 279 -3.82 -15.97 -4.53
CA TYR A 279 -4.12 -17.17 -3.72
C TYR A 279 -5.58 -17.61 -3.90
N ARG A 280 -6.52 -16.67 -3.72
CA ARG A 280 -7.97 -16.93 -3.85
C ARG A 280 -8.41 -17.08 -5.30
N GLN A 281 -7.77 -16.38 -6.25
CA GLN A 281 -8.03 -16.52 -7.69
C GLN A 281 -7.71 -17.92 -8.23
N LEU A 282 -6.66 -18.58 -7.71
CA LEU A 282 -6.31 -19.94 -8.15
C LEU A 282 -7.18 -20.99 -7.46
N LEU A 283 -7.23 -20.97 -6.12
CA LEU A 283 -7.98 -21.97 -5.35
C LEU A 283 -9.51 -21.85 -5.49
N GLN A 284 -10.02 -20.66 -5.84
CA GLN A 284 -11.44 -20.32 -5.90
C GLN A 284 -12.14 -20.78 -4.60
N GLY A 285 -13.19 -21.60 -4.68
CA GLY A 285 -13.93 -22.09 -3.50
C GLY A 285 -13.10 -22.97 -2.56
N ASN A 286 -11.95 -23.49 -2.99
CA ASN A 286 -11.01 -24.20 -2.11
C ASN A 286 -10.17 -23.27 -1.23
N SER A 287 -10.24 -21.95 -1.42
CA SER A 287 -9.61 -20.97 -0.51
C SER A 287 -10.44 -20.75 0.76
N ASN A 288 -11.74 -21.05 0.74
CA ASN A 288 -12.63 -20.90 1.89
C ASN A 288 -12.09 -21.66 3.11
N ASP A 289 -12.34 -21.09 4.29
CA ASP A 289 -11.87 -21.52 5.61
C ASP A 289 -10.34 -21.63 5.77
N THR A 290 -9.53 -21.19 4.80
CA THR A 290 -8.11 -20.87 5.04
C THR A 290 -8.03 -19.84 6.17
N ILE A 291 -7.34 -20.19 7.26
CA ILE A 291 -6.99 -19.26 8.34
C ILE A 291 -5.83 -18.40 7.86
N LEU A 292 -5.87 -17.10 8.15
CA LEU A 292 -4.71 -16.23 7.98
C LEU A 292 -4.59 -15.22 9.12
N THR A 293 -3.37 -14.77 9.39
CA THR A 293 -3.16 -13.56 10.20
C THR A 293 -3.25 -12.32 9.35
N MET A 294 -3.74 -11.23 9.94
CA MET A 294 -3.62 -9.88 9.38
C MET A 294 -3.34 -8.87 10.50
N PRO A 295 -2.48 -7.85 10.27
CA PRO A 295 -2.28 -6.77 11.23
C PRO A 295 -3.53 -5.88 11.29
N HIS A 296 -3.96 -5.51 12.49
CA HIS A 296 -5.14 -4.66 12.69
C HIS A 296 -4.93 -3.70 13.87
N ALA A 297 -5.39 -2.45 13.74
CA ALA A 297 -5.20 -1.43 14.76
C ALA A 297 -6.14 -1.68 15.96
N LYS A 298 -5.59 -1.67 17.18
CA LYS A 298 -6.33 -2.03 18.38
C LYS A 298 -7.49 -1.06 18.66
N GLY A 299 -8.72 -1.51 18.45
CA GLY A 299 -9.95 -0.75 18.71
C GLY A 299 -10.30 0.30 17.65
N ASP A 300 -9.72 0.20 16.45
CA ASP A 300 -9.99 1.08 15.32
C ASP A 300 -10.85 0.38 14.24
N ALA A 301 -11.27 1.12 13.21
CA ALA A 301 -11.84 0.52 12.00
C ALA A 301 -10.74 -0.08 11.10
N PRO A 302 -11.00 -1.13 10.28
CA PRO A 302 -9.99 -1.74 9.42
C PRO A 302 -9.37 -0.79 8.38
N VAL A 303 -10.08 0.30 8.05
CA VAL A 303 -9.60 1.40 7.20
C VAL A 303 -10.13 2.70 7.83
N ASN A 304 -9.26 3.67 8.12
CA ASN A 304 -9.72 4.96 8.64
C ASN A 304 -10.14 5.91 7.51
N MET A 305 -10.90 6.97 7.83
CA MET A 305 -11.46 7.89 6.83
C MET A 305 -10.40 8.48 5.88
N GLN A 306 -9.20 8.85 6.37
CA GLN A 306 -8.16 9.41 5.49
C GLN A 306 -7.61 8.38 4.49
N GLU A 307 -7.52 7.11 4.88
CA GLU A 307 -7.13 6.02 3.98
C GLU A 307 -8.22 5.74 2.95
N ALA A 308 -9.48 5.68 3.35
CA ALA A 308 -10.61 5.55 2.43
C ALA A 308 -10.60 6.69 1.39
N MET A 309 -10.45 7.94 1.83
CA MET A 309 -10.34 9.08 0.92
C MET A 309 -9.14 8.98 -0.03
N TRP A 310 -7.98 8.49 0.45
CA TRP A 310 -6.82 8.24 -0.41
C TRP A 310 -7.09 7.13 -1.44
N ILE A 311 -7.73 6.03 -1.05
CA ILE A 311 -8.12 4.92 -1.94
C ILE A 311 -9.02 5.45 -3.06
N PHE A 312 -9.96 6.36 -2.78
CA PHE A 312 -10.79 6.96 -3.83
C PHE A 312 -10.02 7.92 -4.75
N ARG A 313 -9.06 8.71 -4.24
CA ARG A 313 -8.16 9.49 -5.11
C ARG A 313 -7.28 8.58 -5.99
N PHE A 314 -6.79 7.47 -5.42
CA PHE A 314 -6.01 6.47 -6.15
C PHE A 314 -6.83 5.84 -7.28
N PHE A 315 -8.06 5.37 -7.02
CA PHE A 315 -8.92 4.80 -8.04
C PHE A 315 -9.41 5.84 -9.07
N LYS A 316 -9.65 7.10 -8.68
CA LYS A 316 -9.95 8.21 -9.61
C LYS A 316 -8.76 8.51 -10.55
N ARG A 317 -7.53 8.22 -10.12
CA ARG A 317 -6.28 8.47 -10.86
C ARG A 317 -5.80 7.29 -11.71
N TYR A 318 -5.91 6.07 -11.21
CA TYR A 318 -5.37 4.85 -11.85
C TYR A 318 -6.43 3.85 -12.31
N GLY A 319 -7.70 4.07 -11.97
CA GLY A 319 -8.80 3.12 -12.16
C GLY A 319 -8.84 2.02 -11.09
N PHE A 320 -10.02 1.44 -10.88
CA PHE A 320 -10.14 0.15 -10.21
C PHE A 320 -9.62 -0.96 -11.13
N ASN A 321 -8.85 -1.88 -10.56
CA ASN A 321 -8.73 -3.25 -11.05
C ASN A 321 -9.80 -4.12 -10.38
N PHE A 322 -10.15 -5.25 -11.00
CA PHE A 322 -11.04 -6.25 -10.44
C PHE A 322 -10.44 -7.65 -10.56
N PHE A 323 -10.88 -8.57 -9.70
CA PHE A 323 -10.55 -9.99 -9.78
C PHE A 323 -11.79 -10.86 -9.55
N THR A 324 -11.74 -12.10 -10.05
CA THR A 324 -12.84 -13.06 -9.93
C THR A 324 -12.53 -14.13 -8.88
N ILE A 325 -13.38 -14.24 -7.84
CA ILE A 325 -13.39 -15.36 -6.89
C ILE A 325 -14.82 -15.90 -6.81
N ASN A 326 -14.98 -17.21 -6.88
CA ASN A 326 -16.26 -17.93 -6.83
C ASN A 326 -17.28 -17.46 -7.88
N GLY A 327 -16.80 -16.90 -9.00
CA GLY A 327 -17.62 -16.28 -10.03
C GLY A 327 -18.09 -14.86 -9.73
N LYS A 328 -17.83 -14.32 -8.53
CA LYS A 328 -18.05 -12.91 -8.18
C LYS A 328 -16.85 -12.06 -8.60
N SER A 329 -17.13 -10.84 -9.05
CA SER A 329 -16.12 -9.80 -9.27
C SER A 329 -15.98 -8.97 -8.00
N ALA A 330 -14.75 -8.83 -7.48
CA ALA A 330 -14.43 -7.97 -6.34
C ALA A 330 -13.30 -6.98 -6.69
N PRO A 331 -13.29 -5.77 -6.09
CA PRO A 331 -12.29 -4.74 -6.38
C PRO A 331 -10.92 -5.11 -5.82
N ASP A 332 -9.85 -4.74 -6.54
CA ASP A 332 -8.49 -4.86 -6.02
C ASP A 332 -8.13 -3.65 -5.14
N TRP A 333 -8.08 -3.87 -3.82
CA TRP A 333 -7.74 -2.83 -2.85
C TRP A 333 -6.23 -2.50 -2.92
N PRO A 334 -5.86 -1.21 -3.12
CA PRO A 334 -4.48 -0.79 -3.43
C PRO A 334 -3.56 -0.75 -2.19
N GLY A 335 -3.46 -1.86 -1.45
CA GLY A 335 -2.76 -1.96 -0.18
C GLY A 335 -1.23 -1.86 -0.30
N LEU A 336 -0.64 -2.37 -1.40
CA LEU A 336 0.79 -2.23 -1.63
C LEU A 336 1.14 -0.80 -2.05
N GLU A 337 0.29 -0.18 -2.87
CA GLU A 337 0.39 1.22 -3.22
C GLU A 337 0.22 2.14 -2.01
N LEU A 338 -0.68 1.81 -1.07
CA LEU A 338 -0.87 2.53 0.18
C LEU A 338 0.38 2.45 1.07
N ALA A 339 0.99 1.27 1.24
CA ALA A 339 2.24 1.10 1.99
C ALA A 339 3.38 1.93 1.36
N ALA A 340 3.55 1.84 0.04
CA ALA A 340 4.54 2.61 -0.70
C ALA A 340 4.31 4.14 -0.62
N TYR A 341 3.05 4.59 -0.73
CA TYR A 341 2.65 6.00 -0.55
C TYR A 341 2.94 6.49 0.87
N LYS A 342 2.51 5.76 1.92
CA LYS A 342 2.81 6.09 3.32
C LYS A 342 4.33 6.15 3.55
N THR A 343 5.09 5.27 2.90
CA THR A 343 6.55 5.19 3.05
C THR A 343 7.25 6.44 2.53
N ILE A 344 6.97 6.85 1.28
CA ILE A 344 7.55 8.08 0.74
C ILE A 344 7.03 9.32 1.47
N ARG A 345 5.80 9.28 1.99
CA ARG A 345 5.26 10.33 2.86
C ARG A 345 6.00 10.45 4.18
N TYR A 346 6.42 9.34 4.81
CA TYR A 346 7.28 9.40 6.01
C TYR A 346 8.66 10.02 5.71
N LEU A 347 9.26 9.73 4.56
CA LEU A 347 10.49 10.42 4.11
C LEU A 347 10.25 11.93 3.88
N GLY A 348 9.15 12.30 3.22
CA GLY A 348 8.77 13.71 3.02
C GLY A 348 8.56 14.46 4.35
N ILE A 349 7.84 13.85 5.30
CA ILE A 349 7.68 14.37 6.67
C ILE A 349 9.04 14.54 7.36
N ALA A 350 9.96 13.60 7.21
CA ALA A 350 11.29 13.71 7.80
C ALA A 350 12.09 14.89 7.22
N MET A 351 12.13 14.97 5.89
CA MET A 351 12.83 16.04 5.17
C MET A 351 12.26 17.43 5.49
N ASP A 352 10.93 17.58 5.61
CA ASP A 352 10.30 18.85 5.97
C ASP A 352 10.50 19.25 7.43
N ARG A 353 10.46 18.29 8.37
CA ARG A 353 10.74 18.57 9.79
C ARG A 353 12.18 18.99 10.03
N MET A 354 13.14 18.34 9.36
CA MET A 354 14.56 18.69 9.47
C MET A 354 14.95 19.87 8.56
N ARG A 355 14.12 20.22 7.57
CA ARG A 355 14.45 21.11 6.45
C ARG A 355 15.79 20.72 5.79
N SER A 356 15.98 19.40 5.62
CA SER A 356 17.22 18.78 5.18
C SER A 356 16.95 17.61 4.24
N THR A 357 17.95 17.32 3.40
CA THR A 357 18.00 16.13 2.52
C THR A 357 19.19 15.23 2.85
N GLU A 358 19.89 15.49 3.95
CA GLU A 358 20.99 14.64 4.42
C GLU A 358 20.43 13.40 5.13
N GLY A 359 20.85 12.21 4.71
CA GLY A 359 20.26 10.97 5.22
C GLY A 359 20.58 10.65 6.68
N GLU A 360 21.61 11.27 7.27
CA GLU A 360 21.85 11.24 8.73
C GLU A 360 20.76 12.03 9.49
N ASP A 361 20.28 13.17 8.97
CA ASP A 361 19.21 13.95 9.63
C ASP A 361 17.89 13.17 9.58
N ILE A 362 17.61 12.50 8.45
CA ILE A 362 16.47 11.60 8.28
C ILE A 362 16.58 10.41 9.25
N ARG A 363 17.76 9.77 9.33
CA ARG A 363 18.06 8.68 10.27
C ARG A 363 17.82 9.09 11.72
N HIS A 364 18.46 10.17 12.18
CA HIS A 364 18.36 10.63 13.55
C HIS A 364 16.91 10.98 13.94
N LEU A 365 16.12 11.51 12.99
CA LEU A 365 14.71 11.81 13.25
C LEU A 365 13.86 10.53 13.35
N PHE A 366 14.12 9.48 12.56
CA PHE A 366 13.46 8.18 12.78
C PHE A 366 13.87 7.56 14.12
N GLU A 367 15.17 7.50 14.42
CA GLU A 367 15.69 6.96 15.69
C GLU A 367 15.18 7.74 16.92
N SER A 368 14.78 9.02 16.78
CA SER A 368 14.37 9.92 17.87
C SER A 368 13.16 9.47 18.72
N GLY A 369 12.36 8.50 18.26
CA GLY A 369 11.12 8.11 18.93
C GLY A 369 9.91 9.02 18.65
N GLN A 370 10.07 10.08 17.85
CA GLN A 370 8.98 10.95 17.43
C GLN A 370 7.91 10.20 16.60
N ARG A 371 6.67 10.71 16.66
CA ARG A 371 5.57 10.19 15.87
C ARG A 371 5.55 10.79 14.46
N PHE A 372 5.33 9.92 13.48
CA PHE A 372 5.07 10.24 12.09
C PHE A 372 3.61 9.89 11.79
N GLU A 373 2.84 10.83 11.26
CA GLU A 373 1.43 10.63 10.92
C GLU A 373 1.26 10.58 9.40
N SER A 374 0.59 9.54 8.89
CA SER A 374 0.27 9.43 7.47
C SER A 374 -1.06 8.71 7.25
N LEU A 375 -2.04 9.49 6.78
CA LEU A 375 -3.42 9.05 6.51
C LEU A 375 -4.05 8.45 7.77
N GLY A 376 -4.21 9.27 8.81
CA GLY A 376 -4.78 8.90 10.12
C GLY A 376 -3.89 8.01 11.01
N SER A 377 -3.11 7.11 10.42
CA SER A 377 -2.19 6.24 11.18
C SER A 377 -0.98 7.02 11.70
N GLN A 378 -0.66 6.84 12.99
CA GLN A 378 0.62 7.27 13.57
C GLN A 378 1.59 6.09 13.70
N VAL A 379 2.88 6.31 13.43
CA VAL A 379 3.97 5.34 13.65
C VAL A 379 5.18 6.01 14.31
N ARG A 380 6.08 5.22 14.89
CA ARG A 380 7.39 5.66 15.38
C ARG A 380 8.45 4.55 15.24
N TRP A 381 9.70 4.94 15.03
CA TRP A 381 10.89 4.09 15.14
C TRP A 381 11.61 4.41 16.47
N SER A 382 12.75 3.76 16.77
CA SER A 382 13.53 4.07 17.97
C SER A 382 15.04 3.85 17.80
N GLN A 383 15.82 4.37 18.76
CA GLN A 383 17.24 4.05 18.96
C GLN A 383 17.54 2.57 19.28
N THR A 384 16.54 1.70 19.26
CA THR A 384 16.67 0.25 19.52
C THR A 384 16.07 -0.63 18.43
N SER A 385 15.13 -0.11 17.63
CA SER A 385 14.50 -0.83 16.52
C SER A 385 14.20 0.11 15.35
N HIS A 386 14.66 -0.32 14.18
CA HIS A 386 14.33 0.27 12.89
C HIS A 386 13.08 -0.36 12.26
N LEU A 387 12.27 -1.11 13.02
CA LEU A 387 10.88 -1.40 12.65
C LEU A 387 9.95 -0.37 13.29
N ALA A 388 9.03 0.18 12.48
CA ALA A 388 8.03 1.09 12.99
C ALA A 388 7.02 0.34 13.84
N ARG A 389 6.65 0.95 14.97
CA ARG A 389 5.49 0.55 15.78
C ARG A 389 4.40 1.58 15.59
N THR A 390 3.19 1.13 15.28
CA THR A 390 2.03 2.02 15.14
C THR A 390 1.59 2.58 16.50
N VAL A 391 0.78 3.62 16.49
CA VAL A 391 0.17 4.21 17.69
C VAL A 391 -1.32 4.45 17.42
N PRO A 392 -2.25 3.69 18.05
CA PRO A 392 -2.01 2.56 18.95
C PRO A 392 -1.26 1.41 18.26
N GLU A 393 -0.59 0.56 19.04
CA GLU A 393 0.10 -0.62 18.47
C GLU A 393 -0.92 -1.57 17.82
N THR A 394 -0.65 -1.97 16.58
CA THR A 394 -1.39 -3.00 15.86
C THR A 394 -1.17 -4.33 16.55
N GLU A 395 -2.25 -5.06 16.81
CA GLU A 395 -2.15 -6.46 17.18
C GLU A 395 -2.29 -7.32 15.92
N THR A 396 -1.75 -8.53 15.96
CA THR A 396 -2.01 -9.51 14.91
C THR A 396 -3.33 -10.22 15.22
N TYR A 397 -4.28 -10.12 14.28
CA TYR A 397 -5.62 -10.71 14.37
C TYR A 397 -5.76 -11.94 13.47
N ILE A 398 -6.69 -12.83 13.81
CA ILE A 398 -7.07 -13.98 12.98
C ILE A 398 -8.24 -13.61 12.05
N ALA A 399 -8.05 -13.88 10.76
CA ALA A 399 -9.10 -13.91 9.76
C ALA A 399 -9.24 -15.31 9.15
N ARG A 400 -10.33 -15.52 8.43
CA ARG A 400 -10.52 -16.65 7.50
C ARG A 400 -11.04 -16.14 6.16
N PHE A 401 -10.83 -16.90 5.09
CA PHE A 401 -11.57 -16.65 3.85
C PHE A 401 -12.98 -17.24 3.89
N SER A 402 -13.97 -16.44 3.54
CA SER A 402 -15.37 -16.85 3.45
C SER A 402 -15.98 -16.26 2.19
N ASP A 403 -16.21 -17.10 1.20
CA ASP A 403 -16.76 -16.76 -0.12
C ASP A 403 -15.99 -15.65 -0.87
N GLY A 404 -14.66 -15.71 -0.78
CA GLY A 404 -13.72 -14.78 -1.43
C GLY A 404 -13.32 -13.56 -0.61
N HIS A 405 -14.07 -13.20 0.43
CA HIS A 405 -13.77 -12.13 1.38
C HIS A 405 -12.90 -12.66 2.53
N ALA A 406 -12.16 -11.77 3.21
CA ALA A 406 -11.50 -12.10 4.48
C ALA A 406 -12.36 -11.58 5.64
N LEU A 407 -12.75 -12.46 6.56
CA LEU A 407 -13.56 -12.12 7.72
C LEU A 407 -12.81 -12.47 9.00
N PHE A 408 -12.87 -11.57 9.99
CA PHE A 408 -12.28 -11.75 11.32
C PHE A 408 -13.26 -12.40 12.32
N ASP A 409 -14.19 -13.22 11.82
CA ASP A 409 -15.31 -13.78 12.59
C ASP A 409 -14.94 -14.92 13.56
N TRP A 410 -13.65 -15.25 13.65
CA TRP A 410 -13.07 -16.14 14.66
C TRP A 410 -12.18 -15.43 15.70
N ASP A 411 -12.03 -14.11 15.63
CA ASP A 411 -11.25 -13.34 16.62
C ASP A 411 -12.20 -12.55 17.54
N ASP A 412 -12.23 -12.91 18.83
CA ASP A 412 -13.15 -12.29 19.82
C ASP A 412 -12.94 -10.76 19.97
N ARG A 413 -11.81 -10.22 19.47
CA ARG A 413 -11.48 -8.79 19.49
C ARG A 413 -12.06 -8.01 18.31
N ALA A 414 -12.61 -8.68 17.30
CA ALA A 414 -13.03 -8.05 16.05
C ALA A 414 -14.43 -7.44 16.16
N PHE A 415 -14.61 -6.23 15.62
CA PHE A 415 -15.93 -5.62 15.45
C PHE A 415 -16.68 -6.30 14.29
N LEU A 416 -17.37 -7.41 14.60
CA LEU A 416 -17.99 -8.32 13.63
C LEU A 416 -18.89 -7.62 12.61
N ALA A 417 -19.75 -6.69 13.06
CA ALA A 417 -20.64 -5.95 12.17
C ALA A 417 -19.89 -5.12 11.12
N GLY A 418 -18.72 -4.57 11.44
CA GLY A 418 -17.87 -3.89 10.47
C GLY A 418 -17.27 -4.82 9.41
N GLN A 419 -17.06 -6.09 9.73
CA GLN A 419 -16.54 -7.10 8.79
C GLN A 419 -17.63 -7.60 7.85
N TRP A 420 -18.83 -7.88 8.37
CA TRP A 420 -19.99 -8.20 7.54
C TRP A 420 -20.44 -7.00 6.69
N CYS A 421 -20.35 -5.79 7.22
CA CYS A 421 -20.53 -4.54 6.46
C CYS A 421 -19.56 -4.44 5.28
N GLN A 422 -18.26 -4.68 5.49
CA GLN A 422 -17.27 -4.63 4.42
C GLN A 422 -17.59 -5.65 3.32
N ARG A 423 -17.97 -6.88 3.67
CA ARG A 423 -18.44 -7.89 2.70
C ARG A 423 -19.60 -7.36 1.87
N ASP A 424 -20.64 -6.84 2.52
CA ASP A 424 -21.87 -6.40 1.86
C ASP A 424 -21.63 -5.20 0.93
N MET A 425 -20.73 -4.29 1.33
CA MET A 425 -20.24 -3.21 0.48
C MET A 425 -19.46 -3.74 -0.73
N GLU A 426 -18.56 -4.71 -0.53
CA GLU A 426 -17.77 -5.32 -1.61
C GLU A 426 -18.67 -6.07 -2.62
N GLU A 427 -19.72 -6.76 -2.18
CA GLU A 427 -20.73 -7.36 -3.07
C GLU A 427 -21.55 -6.33 -3.84
N GLU A 428 -21.82 -5.15 -3.25
CA GLU A 428 -22.47 -4.04 -3.96
C GLU A 428 -21.56 -3.34 -4.99
N MET A 429 -20.24 -3.32 -4.76
CA MET A 429 -19.21 -2.66 -5.57
C MET A 429 -18.79 -3.45 -6.84
N THR A 430 -19.78 -4.01 -7.54
CA THR A 430 -19.56 -4.72 -8.81
C THR A 430 -18.89 -3.83 -9.88
N GLU A 431 -18.08 -4.43 -10.75
CA GLU A 431 -17.40 -3.72 -11.84
C GLU A 431 -18.37 -2.91 -12.71
N ALA A 432 -19.51 -3.48 -13.08
CA ALA A 432 -20.49 -2.79 -13.92
C ALA A 432 -21.03 -1.50 -13.26
N ARG A 433 -21.33 -1.55 -11.96
CA ARG A 433 -21.83 -0.40 -11.20
C ARG A 433 -20.73 0.64 -10.97
N LEU A 434 -19.51 0.22 -10.64
CA LEU A 434 -18.39 1.14 -10.47
C LEU A 434 -17.95 1.79 -11.78
N ASN A 435 -17.94 1.07 -12.90
CA ASN A 435 -17.60 1.63 -14.22
C ASN A 435 -18.66 2.63 -14.70
N ALA A 436 -19.96 2.33 -14.56
CA ALA A 436 -21.03 3.29 -14.84
C ALA A 436 -20.91 4.55 -13.96
N ALA A 437 -20.44 4.41 -12.72
CA ALA A 437 -20.26 5.51 -11.78
C ALA A 437 -18.98 6.35 -12.03
N ARG A 438 -18.10 5.99 -12.98
CA ARG A 438 -16.91 6.79 -13.34
C ARG A 438 -17.21 8.01 -14.21
N GLU A 439 -18.38 8.07 -14.84
CA GLU A 439 -18.77 9.19 -15.72
C GLU A 439 -19.18 10.45 -14.93
N ASP A 440 -19.50 10.31 -13.65
CA ASP A 440 -19.82 11.39 -12.71
C ASP A 440 -18.59 11.69 -11.81
N PRO A 441 -18.12 12.95 -11.70
CA PRO A 441 -17.03 13.37 -10.81
C PRO A 441 -17.14 12.94 -9.33
N GLY A 442 -18.35 12.67 -8.83
CA GLY A 442 -18.66 12.14 -7.51
C GLY A 442 -19.30 10.74 -7.50
N GLY A 443 -19.58 10.13 -8.67
CA GLY A 443 -20.41 8.93 -8.78
C GLY A 443 -19.88 7.71 -8.02
N VAL A 444 -18.57 7.42 -8.16
CA VAL A 444 -17.90 6.35 -7.41
C VAL A 444 -18.02 6.54 -5.90
N MET A 445 -17.89 7.77 -5.41
CA MET A 445 -18.03 8.09 -3.98
C MET A 445 -19.48 7.84 -3.53
N ASN A 446 -20.46 8.27 -4.33
CA ASN A 446 -21.87 8.03 -4.04
C ASN A 446 -22.22 6.52 -3.99
N VAL A 447 -21.67 5.70 -4.89
CA VAL A 447 -21.85 4.23 -4.85
C VAL A 447 -21.40 3.66 -3.50
N VAL A 448 -20.26 4.09 -2.99
CA VAL A 448 -19.71 3.65 -1.70
C VAL A 448 -20.56 4.17 -0.53
N ILE A 449 -20.85 5.47 -0.47
CA ILE A 449 -21.58 6.05 0.66
C ILE A 449 -22.99 5.45 0.77
N VAL A 450 -23.66 5.18 -0.36
CA VAL A 450 -24.95 4.47 -0.36
C VAL A 450 -24.82 3.03 0.17
N ALA A 451 -23.78 2.29 -0.22
CA ALA A 451 -23.53 0.93 0.28
C ALA A 451 -23.19 0.93 1.79
N SER A 452 -22.30 1.81 2.25
CA SER A 452 -21.99 2.01 3.68
C SER A 452 -23.24 2.37 4.48
N ARG A 453 -24.05 3.30 3.96
CA ARG A 453 -25.28 3.75 4.62
C ARG A 453 -26.28 2.61 4.79
N ARG A 454 -26.46 1.78 3.76
CA ARG A 454 -27.30 0.56 3.80
C ARG A 454 -26.76 -0.47 4.79
N CYS A 455 -25.44 -0.68 4.85
CA CYS A 455 -24.83 -1.55 5.86
C CYS A 455 -25.15 -1.05 7.28
N PHE A 456 -25.04 0.27 7.54
CA PHE A 456 -25.29 0.86 8.86
C PHE A 456 -26.75 0.68 9.31
N ASP A 457 -27.72 0.69 8.40
CA ASP A 457 -29.12 0.33 8.71
C ASP A 457 -29.31 -1.19 8.90
N THR A 458 -28.45 -2.03 8.32
CA THR A 458 -28.54 -3.50 8.40
C THR A 458 -27.99 -4.04 9.72
N TYR A 459 -26.91 -3.43 10.24
CA TYR A 459 -26.23 -3.80 11.49
C TYR A 459 -26.42 -2.73 12.58
N HIS A 460 -27.62 -2.16 12.64
CA HIS A 460 -27.95 -0.96 13.43
C HIS A 460 -27.60 -1.08 14.91
N ASP A 461 -28.04 -2.17 15.54
CA ASP A 461 -27.90 -2.37 16.99
C ASP A 461 -26.44 -2.65 17.38
N GLU A 462 -25.69 -3.38 16.55
CA GLU A 462 -24.28 -3.65 16.74
C GLU A 462 -23.41 -2.40 16.58
N TYR A 463 -23.71 -1.56 15.57
CA TYR A 463 -23.06 -0.26 15.41
C TYR A 463 -23.37 0.66 16.59
N LEU A 464 -24.64 0.77 17.02
CA LEU A 464 -25.03 1.55 18.20
C LEU A 464 -24.32 1.08 19.47
N ALA A 465 -24.22 -0.23 19.70
CA ALA A 465 -23.56 -0.81 20.86
C ALA A 465 -22.03 -0.54 20.86
N TYR A 466 -21.40 -0.53 19.69
CA TYR A 466 -19.95 -0.32 19.55
C TYR A 466 -19.52 1.14 19.73
N MET A 467 -20.19 2.10 19.09
CA MET A 467 -19.76 3.51 19.10
C MET A 467 -20.62 4.46 19.95
N GLY A 468 -21.79 4.01 20.42
CA GLY A 468 -22.76 4.82 21.14
C GLY A 468 -23.62 5.71 20.22
N PRO A 469 -24.79 6.16 20.71
CA PRO A 469 -25.80 6.83 19.88
C PRO A 469 -25.35 8.18 19.30
N GLU A 470 -24.48 8.91 20.01
CA GLU A 470 -23.96 10.20 19.56
C GLU A 470 -23.09 10.06 18.30
N LYS A 471 -22.09 9.17 18.35
CA LYS A 471 -21.21 8.89 17.19
C LYS A 471 -21.98 8.24 16.05
N TYR A 472 -22.92 7.32 16.37
CA TYR A 472 -23.76 6.68 15.36
C TYR A 472 -24.57 7.70 14.57
N ASN A 473 -25.33 8.56 15.26
CA ASN A 473 -26.15 9.57 14.61
C ASN A 473 -25.28 10.59 13.84
N MET A 474 -24.14 11.02 14.39
CA MET A 474 -23.21 11.89 13.69
C MET A 474 -22.70 11.29 12.35
N LEU A 475 -22.28 10.02 12.35
CA LEU A 475 -21.82 9.34 11.13
C LEU A 475 -22.96 9.07 10.14
N LYS A 476 -24.13 8.66 10.64
CA LYS A 476 -25.35 8.45 9.85
C LYS A 476 -25.75 9.75 9.14
N ASP A 477 -25.87 10.85 9.87
CA ASP A 477 -26.31 12.14 9.34
C ASP A 477 -25.26 12.73 8.37
N MET A 478 -23.96 12.48 8.59
CA MET A 478 -22.90 12.81 7.63
C MET A 478 -23.04 12.02 6.32
N MET A 479 -23.38 10.72 6.37
CA MET A 479 -23.65 9.93 5.17
C MET A 479 -24.91 10.39 4.45
N ASP A 480 -26.01 10.65 5.17
CA ASP A 480 -27.26 11.17 4.60
C ASP A 480 -27.04 12.55 3.95
N MET A 481 -26.19 13.41 4.54
CA MET A 481 -25.80 14.70 3.98
C MET A 481 -24.95 14.55 2.70
N ALA A 482 -24.02 13.59 2.66
CA ALA A 482 -23.20 13.36 1.48
C ALA A 482 -23.99 12.71 0.31
N ILE A 483 -24.95 11.84 0.60
CA ILE A 483 -25.89 11.27 -0.40
C ILE A 483 -26.79 12.37 -0.99
N SER A 484 -27.25 13.31 -0.15
CA SER A 484 -28.11 14.41 -0.60
C SER A 484 -27.36 15.60 -1.23
N ASN A 485 -26.02 15.59 -1.22
CA ASN A 485 -25.19 16.65 -1.81
C ASN A 485 -24.05 16.09 -2.70
N PRO A 486 -24.30 15.92 -4.01
CA PRO A 486 -23.28 15.45 -4.97
C PRO A 486 -22.03 16.34 -5.05
N GLU A 487 -22.13 17.66 -4.80
CA GLU A 487 -20.96 18.55 -4.78
C GLU A 487 -20.06 18.25 -3.56
N MET A 488 -20.66 17.92 -2.41
CA MET A 488 -19.92 17.46 -1.24
C MET A 488 -19.22 16.13 -1.52
N ALA A 489 -19.91 15.15 -2.11
CA ALA A 489 -19.31 13.87 -2.50
C ALA A 489 -18.15 14.04 -3.52
N ALA A 490 -18.30 14.93 -4.51
CA ALA A 490 -17.26 15.26 -5.46
C ALA A 490 -16.06 15.98 -4.81
N ARG A 491 -16.29 16.95 -3.91
CA ARG A 491 -15.23 17.63 -3.17
C ARG A 491 -14.46 16.68 -2.25
N MET A 492 -15.15 15.77 -1.58
CA MET A 492 -14.54 14.67 -0.82
C MET A 492 -13.66 13.83 -1.76
N ALA A 493 -14.20 13.35 -2.89
CA ALA A 493 -13.47 12.55 -3.88
C ALA A 493 -12.27 13.26 -4.57
N GLU A 494 -12.08 14.56 -4.34
CA GLU A 494 -10.93 15.32 -4.86
C GLU A 494 -9.91 15.73 -3.80
N GLY A 495 -10.25 15.70 -2.50
CA GLY A 495 -9.36 16.14 -1.41
C GLY A 495 -8.97 17.62 -1.44
N LYS A 496 -9.49 18.43 -2.37
CA LYS A 496 -9.04 19.81 -2.61
C LYS A 496 -9.46 20.78 -1.50
N GLY A 497 -8.68 20.82 -0.44
CA GLY A 497 -8.60 21.91 0.52
C GLY A 497 -7.14 22.30 0.76
N PRO A 498 -6.80 23.60 0.92
CA PRO A 498 -5.45 24.00 1.31
C PRO A 498 -5.06 23.50 2.72
N ASP A 499 -6.06 23.10 3.50
CA ASP A 499 -5.96 22.52 4.84
C ASP A 499 -6.06 20.97 4.83
N ASP A 500 -5.99 20.28 3.68
CA ASP A 500 -6.10 18.80 3.63
C ASP A 500 -4.92 18.13 4.37
N PRO A 501 -5.15 17.43 5.51
CA PRO A 501 -4.09 16.74 6.24
C PRO A 501 -3.52 15.53 5.49
N ALA A 502 -4.04 15.16 4.30
CA ALA A 502 -3.42 14.17 3.43
C ALA A 502 -2.32 14.74 2.52
N MET A 503 -2.42 16.01 2.08
CA MET A 503 -1.54 16.59 1.04
C MET A 503 -0.22 17.17 1.57
N ARG A 504 -0.12 17.48 2.87
CA ARG A 504 1.08 18.07 3.49
C ARG A 504 1.58 17.24 4.68
N PRO A 505 2.84 17.40 5.12
CA PRO A 505 3.26 16.89 6.43
C PRO A 505 2.38 17.53 7.49
N SER A 506 1.66 16.71 8.27
CA SER A 506 1.01 17.22 9.48
C SER A 506 2.10 17.58 10.50
N PRO A 507 2.18 18.83 10.97
CA PRO A 507 2.99 19.16 12.14
C PRO A 507 2.28 18.56 13.35
N SER A 508 2.60 17.29 13.65
CA SER A 508 2.13 16.60 14.85
C SER A 508 2.29 17.52 16.05
N PRO A 509 1.26 17.67 16.91
CA PRO A 509 1.47 18.15 18.26
C PRO A 509 2.60 17.34 18.93
N LEU A 510 3.43 18.03 19.70
CA LEU A 510 4.57 17.47 20.43
C LEU A 510 4.11 16.67 21.65
#